data_AF-L9YGM7-F1
#
_entry.id   AF-L9YGM7-F1
#
_cell.length_a   1.000
_cell.length_b   1.000
_cell.length_c   1.000
_cell.angle_alpha   90.00
_cell.angle_beta   90.00
_cell.angle_gamma   90.00
#
_symmetry.space_group_name_H-M   'P 1'
#
loop_
_entity.id
_entity.type
_entity.pdbx_description
1 polymer ?
#
loop_
_entity_poly.entity_id
_entity_poly.type
_entity_poly.pdbx_seq_one_letter_code
_entity_poly.pdbx_strand_id
1 'polypeptide(L)'
;MHSRRTVESPPGSLRFDLGTRPHRPATRGRRDGADADELRAFLRDELAANTDLRERFLARVGEPTSQSVDELRTAIDRRFQETNPEYHVVFEPIDFTQWFDLANEYRQQGRYASAATVYRALVESIDDNMERVDGAYDHFSRAFSRALDGYVGCVATAERDVNAVTDAVAFLEERVTSGTPFLAEHFERAAVELREKLGEQSNE
;
A
#
# COMPACT_ATOMS: atom_id res chain seq x y z
N MET A 1 -15.95 30.29 76.47
CA MET A 1 -14.69 29.55 76.26
C MET A 1 -14.70 28.29 77.12
N HIS A 2 -14.79 27.10 76.49
CA HIS A 2 -14.01 25.88 76.75
C HIS A 2 -14.73 24.65 76.14
N SER A 3 -14.07 24.02 75.18
CA SER A 3 -14.45 22.77 74.50
C SER A 3 -14.53 21.57 75.43
N ARG A 4 -15.33 20.56 75.05
CA ARG A 4 -14.94 19.13 75.07
C ARG A 4 -15.82 18.29 74.13
N ARG A 5 -15.16 17.34 73.46
CA ARG A 5 -15.67 16.35 72.48
C ARG A 5 -16.32 15.14 73.16
N THR A 6 -17.29 14.54 72.45
CA THR A 6 -17.62 13.09 72.44
C THR A 6 -18.35 12.82 71.11
N VAL A 7 -17.72 12.26 70.08
CA VAL A 7 -17.65 10.83 69.66
C VAL A 7 -19.00 10.10 69.69
N GLU A 8 -19.57 9.85 68.51
CA GLU A 8 -20.39 8.67 68.23
C GLU A 8 -20.25 8.30 66.74
N SER A 9 -19.95 7.02 66.48
CA SER A 9 -19.78 6.43 65.14
C SER A 9 -20.99 5.54 64.81
N PRO A 10 -21.41 5.41 63.54
CA PRO A 10 -22.50 4.52 63.13
C PRO A 10 -21.98 3.12 62.71
N PRO A 11 -22.89 2.15 62.45
CA PRO A 11 -22.61 0.71 62.55
C PRO A 11 -22.38 0.00 61.20
N GLY A 12 -21.72 -1.16 61.29
CA GLY A 12 -22.06 -2.43 60.63
C GLY A 12 -22.05 -2.53 59.09
N SER A 13 -21.20 -3.42 58.55
CA SER A 13 -21.50 -4.42 57.49
C SER A 13 -20.19 -5.08 57.04
N LEU A 14 -19.98 -6.34 57.42
CA LEU A 14 -20.22 -7.55 56.62
C LEU A 14 -19.23 -7.74 55.47
N ARG A 15 -18.39 -8.76 55.67
CA ARG A 15 -17.49 -9.39 54.72
C ARG A 15 -18.23 -9.73 53.42
N PHE A 16 -17.62 -9.37 52.29
CA PHE A 16 -17.91 -9.94 50.98
C PHE A 16 -16.65 -10.55 50.37
N ASP A 17 -16.86 -11.74 49.81
CA ASP A 17 -15.94 -12.64 49.14
C ASP A 17 -14.76 -12.02 48.39
N LEU A 18 -13.56 -12.50 48.71
CA LEU A 18 -12.39 -12.43 47.83
C LEU A 18 -12.58 -13.47 46.71
N GLY A 19 -13.46 -13.16 45.76
CA GLY A 19 -13.49 -13.81 44.46
C GLY A 19 -12.18 -13.52 43.72
N THR A 20 -11.36 -14.55 43.60
CA THR A 20 -10.10 -14.62 42.87
C THR A 20 -10.24 -13.99 41.47
N ARG A 21 -9.75 -12.76 41.31
CA ARG A 21 -9.53 -12.18 39.97
C ARG A 21 -8.28 -12.84 39.37
N PRO A 22 -8.34 -13.42 38.17
CA PRO A 22 -7.12 -13.86 37.50
C PRO A 22 -6.25 -12.65 37.21
N HIS A 23 -5.02 -12.72 37.72
CA HIS A 23 -3.93 -11.79 37.53
C HIS A 23 -3.72 -11.59 36.01
N ARG A 24 -4.05 -10.41 35.48
CA ARG A 24 -3.51 -9.97 34.20
C ARG A 24 -1.99 -9.84 34.36
N PRO A 25 -1.15 -10.57 33.60
CA PRO A 25 0.26 -10.23 33.56
C PRO A 25 0.40 -8.89 32.83
N ALA A 26 0.97 -7.90 33.52
CA ALA A 26 1.43 -6.68 32.91
C ALA A 26 2.59 -7.04 31.96
N THR A 27 2.32 -7.15 30.66
CA THR A 27 3.37 -7.26 29.66
C THR A 27 3.96 -5.88 29.40
N ARG A 28 4.83 -5.42 30.31
CA ARG A 28 5.92 -4.51 29.95
C ARG A 28 7.20 -5.34 29.85
N GLY A 29 7.22 -6.21 28.85
CA GLY A 29 8.39 -6.97 28.44
C GLY A 29 8.82 -6.48 27.06
N ARG A 30 9.94 -5.76 27.00
CA ARG A 30 10.67 -5.50 25.77
C ARG A 30 10.99 -6.85 25.11
N ARG A 31 10.58 -7.05 23.86
CA ARG A 31 11.07 -8.10 22.96
C ARG A 31 11.28 -7.49 21.59
N ASP A 32 12.55 -7.22 21.30
CA ASP A 32 13.03 -7.09 19.93
C ASP A 32 12.94 -8.48 19.28
N GLY A 33 12.31 -8.55 18.11
CA GLY A 33 12.26 -9.74 17.26
C GLY A 33 10.98 -10.57 17.39
N ALA A 34 9.82 -9.99 17.10
CA ALA A 34 8.68 -10.76 16.65
C ALA A 34 8.68 -10.77 15.12
N ASP A 35 8.55 -11.95 14.52
CA ASP A 35 8.49 -12.10 13.07
C ASP A 35 7.24 -11.39 12.52
N ALA A 36 7.33 -10.83 11.32
CA ALA A 36 6.24 -10.04 10.74
C ALA A 36 4.95 -10.88 10.60
N ASP A 37 5.10 -12.17 10.35
CA ASP A 37 3.96 -13.08 10.23
C ASP A 37 3.35 -13.45 11.59
N GLU A 38 4.15 -13.51 12.65
CA GLU A 38 3.67 -13.69 14.02
C GLU A 38 2.88 -12.46 14.49
N LEU A 39 3.37 -11.26 14.16
CA LEU A 39 2.64 -10.01 14.43
C LEU A 39 1.32 -9.93 13.66
N ARG A 40 1.32 -10.35 12.38
CA ARG A 40 0.11 -10.38 11.55
C ARG A 40 -0.91 -11.39 12.08
N ALA A 41 -0.47 -12.58 12.48
CA ALA A 41 -1.34 -13.60 13.07
C ALA A 41 -1.96 -13.10 14.37
N PHE A 42 -1.15 -12.54 15.27
CA PHE A 42 -1.62 -11.95 16.52
C PHE A 42 -2.63 -10.82 16.30
N LEU A 43 -2.33 -9.89 15.38
CA LEU A 43 -3.25 -8.79 15.04
C LEU A 43 -4.57 -9.33 14.48
N ARG A 44 -4.53 -10.36 13.63
CA ARG A 44 -5.74 -10.99 13.08
C ARG A 44 -6.60 -11.60 14.16
N ASP A 45 -6.00 -12.33 15.10
CA ASP A 45 -6.72 -12.99 16.19
C ASP A 45 -7.34 -11.99 17.17
N GLU A 46 -6.62 -10.92 17.51
CA GLU A 46 -7.13 -9.84 18.38
C GLU A 46 -8.27 -9.04 17.71
N LEU A 47 -8.15 -8.75 16.41
CA LEU A 47 -9.21 -8.09 15.65
C LEU A 47 -10.45 -8.97 15.46
N ALA A 48 -10.28 -10.30 15.39
CA ALA A 48 -11.39 -11.25 15.32
C ALA A 48 -12.12 -11.40 16.67
N ALA A 49 -11.36 -11.36 17.78
CA ALA A 49 -11.91 -11.49 19.13
C ALA A 49 -12.61 -10.22 19.65
N ASN A 50 -12.31 -9.04 19.09
CA ASN A 50 -12.75 -7.76 19.66
C ASN A 50 -13.35 -6.81 18.62
N THR A 51 -14.68 -6.79 18.53
CA THR A 51 -15.45 -5.94 17.61
C THR A 51 -15.16 -4.44 17.81
N ASP A 52 -15.06 -3.96 19.04
CA ASP A 52 -14.80 -2.53 19.28
C ASP A 52 -13.37 -2.12 18.89
N LEU A 53 -12.40 -3.01 19.09
CA LEU A 53 -11.02 -2.79 18.67
C LEU A 53 -10.93 -2.84 17.14
N ARG A 54 -11.67 -3.74 16.50
CA ARG A 54 -11.82 -3.80 15.04
C ARG A 54 -12.45 -2.53 14.49
N GLU A 55 -13.53 -2.05 15.08
CA GLU A 55 -14.19 -0.80 14.66
C GLU A 55 -13.30 0.42 14.87
N ARG A 56 -12.53 0.50 15.97
CA ARG A 56 -11.56 1.57 16.18
C ARG A 56 -10.34 1.46 15.26
N PHE A 57 -9.88 0.26 14.97
CA PHE A 57 -8.80 0.01 14.01
C PHE A 57 -9.25 0.41 12.61
N LEU A 58 -10.45 0.00 12.19
CA LEU A 58 -11.04 0.43 10.91
C LEU A 58 -11.38 1.93 10.90
N ALA A 59 -11.79 2.54 12.00
CA ALA A 59 -11.99 4.00 12.04
C ALA A 59 -10.66 4.77 11.98
N ARG A 60 -9.54 4.13 12.34
CA ARG A 60 -8.19 4.73 12.32
C ARG A 60 -7.39 4.41 11.05
N VAL A 61 -7.63 3.25 10.44
CA VAL A 61 -6.88 2.68 9.31
C VAL A 61 -7.77 2.52 8.06
N GLY A 62 -9.09 2.62 8.23
CA GLY A 62 -10.10 2.41 7.18
C GLY A 62 -10.55 3.68 6.47
N GLU A 63 -9.88 4.81 6.70
CA GLU A 63 -9.61 5.67 5.55
C GLU A 63 -8.57 4.92 4.75
N PRO A 64 -8.88 4.38 3.55
CA PRO A 64 -7.84 3.88 2.69
C PRO A 64 -6.99 5.10 2.33
N THR A 65 -5.90 5.32 3.05
CA THR A 65 -4.72 5.97 2.48
C THR A 65 -4.22 4.99 1.42
N SER A 66 -4.95 4.92 0.30
CA SER A 66 -4.38 4.42 -0.94
C SER A 66 -3.13 5.25 -1.13
N GLN A 67 -1.98 4.59 -1.04
CA GLN A 67 -0.70 5.25 -1.19
C GLN A 67 -0.73 6.05 -2.50
N SER A 68 -0.25 7.29 -2.45
CA SER A 68 -0.18 8.09 -3.66
C SER A 68 0.82 7.47 -4.63
N VAL A 69 0.72 7.86 -5.92
CA VAL A 69 1.73 7.46 -6.92
C VAL A 69 3.13 7.86 -6.43
N ASP A 70 3.29 9.07 -5.88
CA ASP A 70 4.58 9.60 -5.43
C ASP A 70 5.16 8.84 -4.22
N GLU A 71 4.32 8.42 -3.27
CA GLU A 71 4.75 7.60 -2.13
C GLU A 71 5.25 6.23 -2.59
N LEU A 72 4.54 5.61 -3.54
CA LEU A 72 4.93 4.33 -4.11
C LEU A 72 6.22 4.46 -4.94
N ARG A 73 6.33 5.49 -5.78
CA ARG A 73 7.54 5.79 -6.55
C ARG A 73 8.74 5.99 -5.65
N THR A 74 8.59 6.80 -4.59
CA THR A 74 9.67 7.01 -3.60
C THR A 74 10.14 5.68 -3.00
N ALA A 75 9.23 4.75 -2.72
CA ALA A 75 9.59 3.43 -2.20
C ALA A 75 10.27 2.53 -3.25
N ILE A 76 9.86 2.61 -4.51
CA ILE A 76 10.44 1.83 -5.62
C ILE A 76 11.82 2.38 -5.99
N ASP A 77 11.96 3.69 -6.18
CA ASP A 77 13.21 4.38 -6.50
C ASP A 77 14.28 4.15 -5.44
N ARG A 78 13.86 4.05 -4.17
CA ARG A 78 14.75 3.69 -3.08
C ARG A 78 15.40 2.32 -3.29
N ARG A 79 14.73 1.35 -3.93
CA ARG A 79 15.38 0.07 -4.28
C ARG A 79 16.47 0.24 -5.31
N PHE A 80 16.28 1.10 -6.31
CA PHE A 80 17.34 1.40 -7.28
C PHE A 80 18.58 2.02 -6.61
N GLN A 81 18.38 2.82 -5.56
CA GLN A 81 19.47 3.39 -4.77
C GLN A 81 20.14 2.36 -3.84
N GLU A 82 19.37 1.47 -3.22
CA GLU A 82 19.86 0.50 -2.24
C GLU A 82 20.49 -0.75 -2.86
N THR A 83 20.15 -1.08 -4.11
CA THR A 83 20.63 -2.32 -4.76
C THR A 83 22.14 -2.28 -5.02
N ASN A 84 22.66 -1.14 -5.47
CA ASN A 84 24.09 -0.96 -5.74
C ASN A 84 24.58 0.35 -5.12
N PRO A 85 24.71 0.45 -3.78
CA PRO A 85 24.98 1.72 -3.12
C PRO A 85 26.37 2.27 -3.45
N GLU A 86 27.30 1.41 -3.89
CA GLU A 86 28.67 1.78 -4.28
C GLU A 86 28.77 2.28 -5.73
N TYR A 87 27.72 2.11 -6.54
CA TYR A 87 27.73 2.44 -7.96
C TYR A 87 26.52 3.30 -8.35
N HIS A 88 26.71 4.23 -9.27
CA HIS A 88 25.58 5.01 -9.80
C HIS A 88 24.60 4.13 -10.60
N VAL A 89 25.13 3.08 -11.24
CA VAL A 89 24.42 2.16 -12.12
C VAL A 89 23.88 0.94 -11.38
N VAL A 90 22.84 0.33 -11.95
CA VAL A 90 22.21 -0.90 -11.45
C VAL A 90 22.49 -2.04 -12.42
N PHE A 91 23.23 -3.05 -11.96
CA PHE A 91 23.51 -4.26 -12.74
C PHE A 91 22.83 -5.51 -12.17
N GLU A 92 22.32 -5.44 -10.95
CA GLU A 92 21.59 -6.53 -10.30
C GLU A 92 20.07 -6.36 -10.49
N PRO A 93 19.33 -7.48 -10.65
CA PRO A 93 17.88 -7.41 -10.74
C PRO A 93 17.26 -6.97 -9.42
N ILE A 94 16.28 -6.07 -9.50
CA ILE A 94 15.48 -5.62 -8.34
C ILE A 94 14.20 -6.45 -8.27
N ASP A 95 13.91 -7.01 -7.10
CA ASP A 95 12.65 -7.72 -6.90
C ASP A 95 11.48 -6.73 -6.70
N PHE A 96 10.54 -6.75 -7.66
CA PHE A 96 9.33 -5.92 -7.63
C PHE A 96 8.08 -6.68 -7.13
N THR A 97 8.23 -7.93 -6.68
CA THR A 97 7.11 -8.83 -6.33
C THR A 97 6.14 -8.19 -5.34
N GLN A 98 6.63 -7.50 -4.31
CA GLN A 98 5.79 -6.85 -3.31
C GLN A 98 4.77 -5.85 -3.90
N TRP A 99 5.12 -5.12 -4.96
CA TRP A 99 4.20 -4.16 -5.59
C TRP A 99 3.26 -4.84 -6.56
N PHE A 100 3.73 -5.88 -7.27
CA PHE A 100 2.84 -6.67 -8.12
C PHE A 100 1.79 -7.41 -7.30
N ASP A 101 2.15 -7.96 -6.14
CA ASP A 101 1.22 -8.61 -5.23
C ASP A 101 0.21 -7.61 -4.67
N LEU A 102 0.67 -6.42 -4.25
CA LEU A 102 -0.23 -5.34 -3.81
C LEU A 102 -1.23 -4.93 -4.90
N ALA A 103 -0.77 -4.75 -6.14
CA ALA A 103 -1.65 -4.41 -7.25
C ALA A 103 -2.65 -5.54 -7.56
N ASN A 104 -2.22 -6.81 -7.43
CA ASN A 104 -3.10 -7.96 -7.60
C ASN A 104 -4.14 -8.07 -6.49
N GLU A 105 -3.79 -7.80 -5.24
CA GLU A 105 -4.72 -7.74 -4.12
C GLU A 105 -5.81 -6.68 -4.36
N TYR A 106 -5.42 -5.49 -4.82
CA TYR A 106 -6.39 -4.45 -5.20
C TYR A 106 -7.30 -4.91 -6.34
N ARG A 107 -6.77 -5.56 -7.38
CA ARG A 107 -7.59 -6.11 -8.47
C ARG A 107 -8.58 -7.16 -7.98
N GLN A 108 -8.14 -8.08 -7.11
CA GLN A 108 -9.01 -9.12 -6.54
C GLN A 108 -10.14 -8.55 -5.69
N GLN A 109 -9.91 -7.39 -5.06
CA GLN A 109 -10.92 -6.64 -4.31
C GLN A 109 -11.80 -5.75 -5.21
N GLY A 110 -11.61 -5.76 -6.54
CA GLY A 110 -12.30 -4.88 -7.48
C GLY A 110 -11.85 -3.41 -7.42
N ARG A 111 -10.77 -3.11 -6.70
CA ARG A 111 -10.21 -1.76 -6.52
C ARG A 111 -9.25 -1.40 -7.64
N TYR A 112 -9.75 -1.40 -8.88
CA TYR A 112 -8.93 -1.22 -10.07
C TYR A 112 -8.22 0.15 -10.13
N ALA A 113 -8.83 1.23 -9.62
CA ALA A 113 -8.15 2.53 -9.53
C ALA A 113 -6.92 2.49 -8.62
N SER A 114 -7.03 1.86 -7.44
CA SER A 114 -5.88 1.66 -6.54
C SER A 114 -4.80 0.76 -7.16
N ALA A 115 -5.20 -0.27 -7.91
CA ALA A 115 -4.24 -1.09 -8.66
C ALA A 115 -3.53 -0.30 -9.76
N ALA A 116 -4.25 0.55 -10.50
CA ALA A 116 -3.69 1.43 -11.52
C ALA A 116 -2.66 2.40 -10.92
N THR A 117 -2.90 2.92 -9.71
CA THR A 117 -1.92 3.73 -8.97
C THR A 117 -0.60 2.99 -8.71
N VAL A 118 -0.66 1.72 -8.31
CA VAL A 118 0.54 0.90 -8.07
C VAL A 118 1.28 0.59 -9.37
N TYR A 119 0.55 0.21 -10.43
CA TYR A 119 1.16 -0.04 -11.73
C TYR A 119 1.78 1.21 -12.34
N ARG A 120 1.12 2.37 -12.21
CA ARG A 120 1.66 3.66 -12.65
C ARG A 120 2.96 3.99 -11.93
N ALA A 121 3.03 3.80 -10.61
CA ALA A 121 4.26 4.01 -9.86
C ALA A 121 5.40 3.10 -10.33
N LEU A 122 5.13 1.82 -10.60
CA LEU A 122 6.11 0.89 -11.18
C LEU A 122 6.61 1.35 -12.55
N VAL A 123 5.68 1.75 -13.44
CA VAL A 123 5.98 2.23 -14.79
C VAL A 123 6.89 3.46 -14.73
N GLU A 124 6.51 4.49 -13.96
CA GLU A 124 7.27 5.73 -13.84
C GLU A 124 8.66 5.46 -13.23
N SER A 125 8.73 4.73 -12.12
CA SER A 125 10.03 4.44 -11.47
C SER A 125 10.95 3.60 -12.34
N ILE A 126 10.45 2.59 -13.06
CA ILE A 126 11.31 1.79 -13.93
C ILE A 126 11.77 2.63 -15.12
N ASP A 127 10.87 3.39 -15.75
CA ASP A 127 11.21 4.26 -16.87
C ASP A 127 12.23 5.33 -16.48
N ASP A 128 12.03 6.06 -15.38
CA ASP A 128 12.96 7.10 -14.91
C ASP A 128 14.34 6.55 -14.52
N ASN A 129 14.43 5.28 -14.12
CA ASN A 129 15.70 4.66 -13.73
C ASN A 129 16.33 3.83 -14.85
N MET A 130 15.69 3.68 -16.02
CA MET A 130 16.19 2.78 -17.06
C MET A 130 17.55 3.21 -17.63
N GLU A 131 17.86 4.50 -17.67
CA GLU A 131 19.19 4.98 -18.08
C GLU A 131 20.32 4.58 -17.11
N ARG A 132 19.96 4.23 -15.87
CA ARG A 132 20.91 3.77 -14.85
C ARG A 132 21.14 2.27 -14.89
N VAL A 133 20.35 1.52 -15.65
CA VAL A 133 20.43 0.06 -15.73
C VAL A 133 21.56 -0.33 -16.70
N ASP A 134 22.60 -0.96 -16.17
CA ASP A 134 23.77 -1.45 -16.93
C ASP A 134 23.86 -2.99 -16.92
N GLY A 135 22.85 -3.66 -16.36
CA GLY A 135 22.76 -5.12 -16.30
C GLY A 135 21.33 -5.59 -16.03
N ALA A 136 21.08 -6.88 -16.26
CA ALA A 136 19.75 -7.48 -16.11
C ALA A 136 18.64 -6.75 -16.90
N TYR A 137 18.96 -6.15 -18.06
CA TYR A 137 18.02 -5.37 -18.87
C TYR A 137 16.71 -6.12 -19.14
N ASP A 138 16.79 -7.40 -19.53
CA ASP A 138 15.63 -8.26 -19.74
C ASP A 138 14.69 -8.36 -18.52
N HIS A 139 15.25 -8.31 -17.31
CA HIS A 139 14.46 -8.33 -16.08
C HIS A 139 13.64 -7.05 -15.93
N PHE A 140 14.27 -5.89 -16.11
CA PHE A 140 13.59 -4.60 -16.04
C PHE A 140 12.59 -4.40 -17.18
N SER A 141 12.94 -4.77 -18.42
CA SER A 141 12.02 -4.70 -19.56
C SER A 141 10.77 -5.57 -19.37
N ARG A 142 10.92 -6.77 -18.79
CA ARG A 142 9.78 -7.64 -18.44
C ARG A 142 8.93 -7.03 -17.33
N ALA A 143 9.56 -6.48 -16.29
CA ALA A 143 8.84 -5.84 -15.19
C ALA A 143 8.08 -4.60 -15.68
N PHE A 144 8.71 -3.76 -16.50
CA PHE A 144 8.10 -2.60 -17.14
C PHE A 144 6.89 -2.99 -17.99
N SER A 145 7.05 -3.94 -18.92
CA SER A 145 5.97 -4.37 -19.80
C SER A 145 4.78 -4.92 -19.00
N ARG A 146 5.05 -5.76 -17.99
CA ARG A 146 4.02 -6.28 -17.08
C ARG A 146 3.30 -5.16 -16.33
N ALA A 147 4.03 -4.15 -15.86
CA ALA A 147 3.44 -3.04 -15.14
C ALA A 147 2.58 -2.16 -16.05
N LEU A 148 3.05 -1.87 -17.27
CA LEU A 148 2.33 -1.08 -18.27
C LEU A 148 1.04 -1.78 -18.71
N ASP A 149 1.10 -3.07 -19.03
CA ASP A 149 -0.09 -3.87 -19.38
C ASP A 149 -1.08 -3.92 -18.19
N GLY A 150 -0.55 -4.03 -16.97
CA GLY A 150 -1.35 -3.96 -15.74
C GLY A 150 -2.04 -2.61 -15.54
N TYR A 151 -1.34 -1.51 -15.80
CA TYR A 151 -1.89 -0.15 -15.75
C TYR A 151 -3.02 0.04 -16.75
N VAL A 152 -2.78 -0.26 -18.03
CA VAL A 152 -3.79 -0.14 -19.11
C VAL A 152 -5.01 -0.99 -18.80
N GLY A 153 -4.82 -2.25 -18.38
CA GLY A 153 -5.90 -3.14 -18.01
C GLY A 153 -6.72 -2.64 -16.83
N CYS A 154 -6.08 -2.05 -15.81
CA CYS A 154 -6.77 -1.49 -14.66
C CYS A 154 -7.53 -0.21 -15.01
N VAL A 155 -6.96 0.73 -15.76
CA VAL A 155 -7.64 1.96 -16.20
C VAL A 155 -8.87 1.62 -17.03
N ALA A 156 -8.73 0.74 -18.01
CA ALA A 156 -9.84 0.32 -18.86
C ALA A 156 -10.98 -0.40 -18.10
N THR A 157 -10.68 -1.01 -16.95
CA THR A 157 -11.68 -1.73 -16.14
C THR A 157 -12.29 -0.84 -15.05
N ALA A 158 -11.46 0.02 -14.42
CA ALA A 158 -11.85 0.90 -13.32
C ALA A 158 -12.77 2.02 -13.80
N GLU A 159 -12.38 2.67 -14.89
CA GLU A 159 -12.86 4.00 -15.21
C GLU A 159 -13.87 3.93 -16.35
N ARG A 160 -15.14 4.13 -16.02
CA ARG A 160 -16.18 4.50 -16.99
C ARG A 160 -16.21 6.00 -17.26
N ASP A 161 -15.40 6.77 -16.53
CA ASP A 161 -15.26 8.21 -16.73
C ASP A 161 -14.29 8.48 -17.88
N VAL A 162 -14.82 9.06 -18.95
CA VAL A 162 -14.07 9.48 -20.14
C VAL A 162 -12.92 10.43 -19.77
N ASN A 163 -13.08 11.27 -18.74
CA ASN A 163 -12.03 12.18 -18.32
C ASN A 163 -10.85 11.44 -17.68
N ALA A 164 -11.11 10.45 -16.83
CA ALA A 164 -10.05 9.67 -16.19
C ALA A 164 -9.26 8.82 -17.21
N VAL A 165 -9.93 8.27 -18.22
CA VAL A 165 -9.25 7.59 -19.34
C VAL A 165 -8.45 8.59 -20.19
N THR A 166 -8.99 9.79 -20.42
CA THR A 166 -8.27 10.85 -21.14
C THR A 166 -7.01 11.28 -20.39
N ASP A 167 -7.08 11.45 -19.07
CA ASP A 167 -5.92 11.77 -18.22
C ASP A 167 -4.87 10.65 -18.27
N ALA A 168 -5.31 9.39 -18.28
CA ALA A 168 -4.41 8.25 -18.43
C ALA A 168 -3.71 8.22 -19.80
N VAL A 169 -4.42 8.53 -20.88
CA VAL A 169 -3.85 8.67 -22.22
C VAL A 169 -2.84 9.84 -22.25
N ALA A 170 -3.19 10.99 -21.69
CA ALA A 170 -2.31 12.16 -21.63
C ALA A 170 -1.00 11.85 -20.88
N PHE A 171 -1.09 11.10 -19.77
CA PHE A 171 0.08 10.60 -19.07
C PHE A 171 0.99 9.74 -19.96
N LEU A 172 0.42 8.79 -20.71
CA LEU A 172 1.21 7.92 -21.60
C LEU A 172 1.89 8.73 -22.72
N GLU A 173 1.19 9.71 -23.30
CA GLU A 173 1.76 10.61 -24.32
C GLU A 173 2.87 11.51 -23.76
N GLU A 174 2.70 12.00 -22.55
CA GLU A 174 3.75 12.74 -21.86
C GLU A 174 5.00 11.86 -21.73
N ARG A 175 4.85 10.57 -21.36
CA ARG A 175 5.99 9.63 -21.28
C ARG A 175 6.63 9.31 -22.63
N VAL A 176 5.88 9.31 -23.73
CA VAL A 176 6.46 9.19 -25.09
C VAL A 176 7.46 10.32 -25.36
N THR A 177 7.17 11.53 -24.89
CA THR A 177 8.00 12.73 -25.19
C THR A 177 9.10 12.99 -24.16
N SER A 178 8.88 12.65 -22.90
CA SER A 178 9.74 13.02 -21.77
C SER A 178 10.42 11.83 -21.08
N GLY A 179 9.93 10.61 -21.31
CA GLY A 179 10.48 9.39 -20.72
C GLY A 179 11.69 8.86 -21.48
N THR A 180 12.10 7.63 -21.14
CA THR A 180 13.27 7.00 -21.74
C THR A 180 13.00 6.68 -23.22
N PRO A 181 13.84 7.15 -24.17
CA PRO A 181 13.54 7.05 -25.60
C PRO A 181 13.23 5.65 -26.13
N PHE A 182 13.90 4.60 -25.62
CA PHE A 182 13.67 3.23 -26.08
C PHE A 182 12.38 2.61 -25.54
N LEU A 183 11.74 3.20 -24.52
CA LEU A 183 10.44 2.76 -24.00
C LEU A 183 9.27 3.50 -24.67
N ALA A 184 9.54 4.54 -25.47
CA ALA A 184 8.52 5.37 -26.10
C ALA A 184 7.49 4.56 -26.91
N GLU A 185 7.94 3.55 -27.68
CA GLU A 185 7.04 2.70 -28.48
C GLU A 185 6.04 1.92 -27.62
N HIS A 186 6.44 1.51 -26.40
CA HIS A 186 5.55 0.82 -25.48
C HIS A 186 4.46 1.76 -24.97
N PHE A 187 4.82 3.00 -24.62
CA PHE A 187 3.87 4.03 -24.19
C PHE A 187 2.90 4.43 -25.30
N GLU A 188 3.41 4.61 -26.52
CA GLU A 188 2.58 4.93 -27.70
C GLU A 188 1.54 3.84 -27.95
N ARG A 189 1.98 2.57 -27.97
CA ARG A 189 1.07 1.42 -28.12
C ARG A 189 0.01 1.38 -27.02
N ALA A 190 0.41 1.61 -25.77
CA ALA A 190 -0.53 1.64 -24.63
C ALA A 190 -1.56 2.78 -24.76
N ALA A 191 -1.14 3.96 -25.24
CA ALA A 191 -2.02 5.09 -25.45
C ALA A 191 -3.05 4.83 -26.56
N VAL A 192 -2.62 4.20 -27.66
CA VAL A 192 -3.52 3.76 -28.74
C VAL A 192 -4.54 2.75 -28.20
N GLU A 193 -4.10 1.74 -27.46
CA GLU A 193 -5.00 0.71 -26.90
C GLU A 193 -6.08 1.31 -25.98
N LEU A 194 -5.73 2.27 -25.12
CA LEU A 194 -6.71 2.93 -24.25
C LEU A 194 -7.73 3.77 -25.05
N ARG A 195 -7.31 4.42 -26.14
CA ARG A 195 -8.21 5.18 -27.01
C ARG A 195 -9.20 4.30 -27.76
N GLU A 196 -8.74 3.16 -28.26
CA GLU A 196 -9.61 2.19 -28.93
C GLU A 196 -10.72 1.73 -28.00
N LYS A 197 -10.36 1.37 -26.76
CA LYS A 197 -11.33 0.98 -25.71
C LYS A 197 -12.30 2.11 -25.36
N LEU A 198 -11.85 3.37 -25.34
CA LEU A 198 -12.73 4.53 -25.12
C LEU A 198 -13.75 4.71 -26.26
N GLY A 199 -13.32 4.49 -27.50
CA GLY A 199 -14.20 4.55 -28.68
C GLY A 199 -15.24 3.43 -28.72
N GLU A 200 -14.90 2.25 -28.22
CA GLU A 200 -15.84 1.13 -28.06
C GLU A 200 -16.91 1.43 -27.00
N GLN A 201 -16.52 1.98 -25.83
CA GLN A 201 -17.46 2.32 -24.76
C GLN A 201 -18.43 3.46 -25.11
N SER A 202 -18.06 4.32 -26.06
CA SER A 202 -18.90 5.45 -26.49
C SER A 202 -20.00 5.05 -27.48
N ASN A 203 -19.92 3.85 -28.05
CA ASN A 203 -20.86 3.34 -29.06
C ASN A 203 -21.90 2.34 -28.48
N GLU A 204 -21.89 2.09 -27.18
CA GLU A 204 -22.82 1.21 -26.44
C GLU A 204 -23.81 2.03 -25.60
#